data_AF-A0A7V9UJA5-F1
#
_entry.id   AF-A0A7V9UJA5-F1
#
_cell.length_a   1.000
_cell.length_b   1.000
_cell.length_c   1.000
_cell.angle_alpha   90.00
_cell.angle_beta   90.00
_cell.angle_gamma   90.00
#
_symmetry.space_group_name_H-M   'P 1'
#
loop_
_entity.id
_entity.type
_entity.pdbx_description
1 polymer ?
#
loop_
_entity_poly.entity_id
_entity_poly.type
_entity_poly.pdbx_seq_one_letter_code
_entity_poly.pdbx_strand_id
1 'polypeptide(L)'
;MEIHLDNKLIRILADNPSELVNNSMISDSQNLLILGWPSFLEYLDLGSILKTLPQLEASEPIFNACLEALCVNEEKEVILYLFDTLFTECLNQIKGLPQINAPYLLQALNTRRQETSFQLSKKATSFSLDQYESALNDHSSNIMHDLVLYLAWDRMCITMSRLFDYPSENSKYIQNLDVLKECLIESFLHITQQGRTSPSVYRLIEALFFYQIREENIQKHTAEEWTLLSQTFPILSSQDKVTDFWYIDAGLVHKNDLDNTKHKTNSDCYLTLDSLQRIESRLALAQFIIDKLNTNVPQWDYVFQPKRIIYASL
;
A
#
# COMPACT_ATOMS: atom_id res chain seq x y z
N MET A 1 -15.76 8.24 16.94
CA MET A 1 -15.38 7.03 16.17
C MET A 1 -14.32 7.44 15.17
N GLU A 2 -13.31 6.62 14.90
CA GLU A 2 -12.31 6.90 13.88
C GLU A 2 -12.80 6.37 12.52
N ILE A 3 -12.68 7.20 11.49
CA ILE A 3 -13.17 6.88 10.14
C ILE A 3 -12.05 7.09 9.14
N HIS A 4 -11.65 6.00 8.50
CA HIS A 4 -10.72 6.04 7.37
C HIS A 4 -11.52 6.14 6.08
N LEU A 5 -11.11 7.05 5.20
CA LEU A 5 -11.74 7.28 3.90
C LEU A 5 -10.78 6.84 2.80
N ASP A 6 -11.30 6.17 1.77
CA ASP A 6 -10.49 5.89 0.58
C ASP A 6 -10.17 7.17 -0.23
N ASN A 7 -9.14 7.11 -1.07
CA ASN A 7 -8.74 8.21 -1.96
C ASN A 7 -9.89 8.81 -2.81
N LYS A 8 -10.92 8.03 -3.18
CA LYS A 8 -12.03 8.57 -3.98
C LYS A 8 -12.91 9.48 -3.13
N LEU A 9 -13.24 9.04 -1.91
CA LEU A 9 -13.99 9.84 -0.95
C LEU A 9 -13.22 11.09 -0.53
N ILE A 10 -11.90 10.99 -0.35
CA ILE A 10 -11.06 12.15 -0.05
C ILE A 10 -11.08 13.17 -1.19
N ARG A 11 -10.96 12.72 -2.43
CA ARG A 11 -11.04 13.63 -3.59
C ARG A 11 -12.39 14.36 -3.61
N ILE A 12 -13.50 13.66 -3.37
CA ILE A 12 -14.82 14.30 -3.27
C ILE A 12 -14.87 15.27 -2.07
N LEU A 13 -14.31 14.91 -0.92
CA LEU A 13 -14.28 15.76 0.27
C LEU A 13 -13.45 17.04 0.06
N ALA A 14 -12.39 16.97 -0.74
CA ALA A 14 -11.55 18.10 -1.11
C ALA A 14 -12.21 18.99 -2.19
N ASP A 15 -12.71 18.37 -3.26
CA ASP A 15 -13.13 19.10 -4.47
C ASP A 15 -14.63 19.42 -4.52
N ASN A 16 -15.48 18.53 -4.02
CA ASN A 16 -16.94 18.68 -4.03
C ASN A 16 -17.61 18.16 -2.74
N PRO A 17 -17.33 18.78 -1.58
CA PRO A 17 -17.81 18.28 -0.29
C PRO A 17 -19.34 18.27 -0.17
N SER A 18 -20.07 19.01 -1.03
CA SER A 18 -21.54 19.00 -1.11
C SER A 18 -22.12 17.58 -1.27
N GLU A 19 -21.44 16.72 -2.02
CA GLU A 19 -21.89 15.34 -2.28
C GLU A 19 -21.84 14.47 -1.02
N LEU A 20 -21.05 14.86 -0.01
CA LEU A 20 -20.85 14.08 1.21
C LEU A 20 -21.58 14.66 2.43
N VAL A 21 -22.28 15.79 2.29
CA VAL A 21 -22.94 16.50 3.40
C VAL A 21 -24.00 15.66 4.10
N ASN A 22 -24.72 14.84 3.33
CA ASN A 22 -25.78 13.99 3.86
C ASN A 22 -25.25 12.67 4.43
N ASN A 23 -23.96 12.37 4.27
CA ASN A 23 -23.37 11.18 4.84
C ASN A 23 -23.16 11.39 6.35
N SER A 24 -24.06 10.80 7.15
CA SER A 24 -24.02 10.90 8.62
C SER A 24 -22.69 10.52 9.26
N MET A 25 -21.91 9.64 8.64
CA MET A 25 -20.58 9.27 9.13
C MET A 25 -19.59 10.43 9.02
N ILE A 26 -19.69 11.22 7.96
CA ILE A 26 -18.80 12.36 7.68
C ILE A 26 -19.30 13.63 8.37
N SER A 27 -20.62 13.83 8.45
CA SER A 27 -21.21 15.06 8.98
C SER A 27 -21.34 15.10 10.50
N ASP A 28 -21.28 13.96 11.18
CA ASP A 28 -21.27 13.90 12.63
C ASP A 28 -19.94 14.39 13.22
N SER A 29 -20.01 15.43 14.04
CA SER A 29 -18.86 16.03 14.72
C SER A 29 -18.17 15.14 15.76
N GLN A 30 -18.78 14.02 16.17
CA GLN A 30 -18.16 13.04 17.06
C GLN A 30 -17.25 12.05 16.30
N ASN A 31 -17.31 12.07 14.97
CA ASN A 31 -16.46 11.24 14.13
C ASN A 31 -15.18 12.00 13.75
N LEU A 32 -14.06 11.29 13.80
CA LEU A 32 -12.75 11.80 13.44
C LEU A 32 -12.35 11.16 12.13
N LEU A 33 -12.09 11.97 11.10
CA LEU A 33 -11.56 11.45 9.84
C LEU A 33 -10.06 11.29 9.96
N ILE A 34 -9.58 10.07 9.73
CA ILE A 34 -8.17 9.70 9.80
C ILE A 34 -7.62 9.56 8.38
N LEU A 35 -6.57 10.34 8.07
CA LEU A 35 -5.90 10.33 6.78
C LEU A 35 -4.60 9.52 6.87
N GLY A 36 -4.55 8.36 6.22
CA GLY A 36 -3.28 7.67 5.95
C GLY A 36 -2.46 8.41 4.90
N TRP A 37 -1.24 7.93 4.60
CA TRP A 37 -0.37 8.59 3.62
C TRP A 37 -1.01 8.81 2.24
N PRO A 38 -1.65 7.81 1.59
CA PRO A 38 -2.30 8.03 0.30
C PRO A 38 -3.40 9.09 0.36
N SER A 39 -4.26 8.98 1.38
CA SER A 39 -5.40 9.86 1.60
C SER A 39 -4.94 11.29 1.90
N PHE A 40 -3.88 11.46 2.70
CA PHE A 40 -3.27 12.76 2.98
C PHE A 40 -2.71 13.42 1.72
N LEU A 41 -1.93 12.67 0.93
CA LEU A 41 -1.36 13.18 -0.32
C LEU A 41 -2.45 13.50 -1.35
N GLU A 42 -3.49 12.68 -1.44
CA GLU A 42 -4.65 12.97 -2.29
C GLU A 42 -5.36 14.26 -1.85
N TYR A 43 -5.57 14.47 -0.54
CA TYR A 43 -6.17 15.70 0.00
C TYR A 43 -5.35 16.95 -0.33
N LEU A 44 -4.01 16.83 -0.38
CA LEU A 44 -3.11 17.91 -0.75
C LEU A 44 -2.99 18.16 -2.27
N ASP A 45 -3.79 17.49 -3.11
CA ASP A 45 -3.66 17.48 -4.58
C ASP A 45 -2.37 16.85 -5.11
N LEU A 46 -1.65 16.13 -4.25
CA LEU A 46 -0.42 15.42 -4.59
C LEU A 46 -0.72 13.99 -5.04
N GLY A 47 -2.00 13.60 -5.16
CA GLY A 47 -2.42 12.33 -5.75
C GLY A 47 -1.97 12.15 -7.21
N SER A 48 -1.66 13.24 -7.92
CA SER A 48 -1.04 13.19 -9.25
C SER A 48 0.38 12.62 -9.20
N ILE A 49 1.15 12.95 -8.17
CA ILE A 49 2.51 12.44 -7.96
C ILE A 49 2.49 10.92 -7.80
N LEU A 50 1.46 10.39 -7.13
CA LEU A 50 1.23 8.95 -6.98
C LEU A 50 1.01 8.22 -8.32
N LYS A 51 0.70 8.95 -9.40
CA LYS A 51 0.55 8.42 -10.76
C LYS A 51 1.80 8.64 -11.62
N THR A 52 2.69 9.55 -11.22
CA THR A 52 3.90 9.94 -11.97
C THR A 52 5.18 9.57 -11.23
N LEU A 53 5.09 8.77 -10.16
CA LEU A 53 6.29 8.23 -9.51
C LEU A 53 7.09 7.45 -10.55
N PRO A 54 8.41 7.66 -10.63
CA PRO A 54 9.27 6.86 -11.49
C PRO A 54 9.04 5.37 -11.26
N GLN A 55 9.05 4.62 -12.34
CA GLN A 55 8.77 3.20 -12.32
C GLN A 55 9.96 2.48 -12.93
N LEU A 56 10.41 1.43 -12.27
CA LEU A 56 11.40 0.55 -12.84
C LEU A 56 10.66 -0.40 -13.79
N GLU A 57 10.93 -0.24 -15.09
CA GLU A 57 10.37 -1.05 -16.16
C GLU A 57 11.46 -1.45 -17.15
N ALA A 58 11.13 -2.29 -18.13
CA ALA A 58 12.08 -2.80 -19.13
C ALA A 58 12.80 -1.72 -19.96
N SER A 59 12.36 -0.46 -19.92
CA SER A 59 13.13 0.66 -20.51
C SER A 59 14.33 1.08 -19.66
N GLU A 60 14.33 0.79 -18.36
CA GLU A 60 15.36 1.20 -17.41
C GLU A 60 16.53 0.21 -17.41
N PRO A 61 17.79 0.68 -17.49
CA PRO A 61 18.96 -0.19 -17.51
C PRO A 61 19.06 -1.13 -16.30
N ILE A 62 18.70 -0.65 -15.11
CA ILE A 62 18.73 -1.44 -13.88
C ILE A 62 17.72 -2.60 -13.90
N PHE A 63 16.56 -2.39 -14.50
CA PHE A 63 15.53 -3.43 -14.61
C PHE A 63 15.99 -4.53 -15.58
N ASN A 64 16.56 -4.14 -16.73
CA ASN A 64 17.11 -5.08 -17.69
C ASN A 64 18.29 -5.87 -17.10
N ALA A 65 19.18 -5.21 -16.36
CA ALA A 65 20.27 -5.88 -15.65
C ALA A 65 19.74 -6.93 -14.66
N CYS A 66 18.63 -6.65 -13.98
CA CYS A 66 17.96 -7.63 -13.13
C CYS A 66 17.40 -8.80 -13.94
N LEU A 67 16.69 -8.56 -15.05
CA LEU A 67 16.18 -9.63 -15.91
C LEU A 67 17.29 -10.53 -16.44
N GLU A 68 18.41 -9.95 -16.86
CA GLU A 68 19.57 -10.68 -17.35
C GLU A 68 20.17 -11.55 -16.26
N ALA A 69 20.43 -10.98 -15.08
CA ALA A 69 21.00 -11.72 -13.94
C ALA A 69 20.07 -12.85 -13.45
N LEU A 70 18.76 -12.63 -13.45
CA LEU A 70 17.78 -13.66 -13.11
C LEU A 70 17.87 -14.86 -14.06
N CYS A 71 18.24 -14.66 -15.33
CA CYS A 71 18.34 -15.73 -16.33
C CYS A 71 19.66 -16.53 -16.28
N VAL A 72 20.65 -16.08 -15.51
CA VAL A 72 21.97 -16.72 -15.41
C VAL A 72 22.07 -17.50 -14.09
N ASN A 73 23.00 -18.47 -14.04
CA ASN A 73 23.30 -19.19 -12.81
C ASN A 73 24.20 -18.34 -11.91
N GLU A 74 23.59 -17.32 -11.32
CA GLU A 74 24.22 -16.42 -10.36
C GLU A 74 24.26 -17.02 -8.95
N GLU A 75 25.18 -16.55 -8.12
CA GLU A 75 25.19 -16.82 -6.69
C GLU A 75 24.01 -16.10 -6.01
N LYS A 76 23.44 -16.66 -4.94
CA LYS A 76 22.28 -16.07 -4.24
C LYS A 76 22.58 -14.62 -3.84
N GLU A 77 23.80 -14.35 -3.42
CA GLU A 77 24.36 -13.06 -3.03
C GLU A 77 24.22 -11.99 -4.12
N VAL A 78 24.34 -12.37 -5.40
CA VAL A 78 24.14 -11.44 -6.52
C VAL A 78 22.68 -11.02 -6.61
N ILE A 79 21.74 -11.96 -6.42
CA ILE A 79 20.31 -11.66 -6.42
C ILE A 79 19.93 -10.78 -5.22
N LEU A 80 20.53 -11.02 -4.04
CA LEU A 80 20.37 -10.15 -2.87
C LEU A 80 20.85 -8.73 -3.18
N TYR A 81 22.04 -8.60 -3.77
CA TYR A 81 22.60 -7.30 -4.14
C TYR A 81 21.72 -6.55 -5.14
N LEU A 82 21.14 -7.26 -6.12
CA LEU A 82 20.21 -6.66 -7.08
C LEU A 82 18.93 -6.17 -6.40
N PHE A 83 18.38 -6.94 -5.46
CA PHE A 83 17.23 -6.52 -4.67
C PHE A 83 17.53 -5.22 -3.90
N ASP A 84 18.66 -5.15 -3.20
CA ASP A 84 19.08 -3.95 -2.47
C ASP A 84 19.30 -2.76 -3.39
N THR A 85 19.86 -2.99 -4.59
CA THR A 85 20.09 -1.95 -5.59
C THR A 85 18.76 -1.40 -6.11
N LEU A 86 17.79 -2.26 -6.43
CA LEU A 86 16.44 -1.84 -6.83
C LEU A 86 15.77 -1.03 -5.73
N PHE A 87 15.85 -1.48 -4.48
CA PHE A 87 15.21 -0.77 -3.38
C PHE A 87 15.89 0.58 -3.09
N THR A 88 17.21 0.64 -3.21
CA THR A 88 17.99 1.89 -3.13
C THR A 88 17.61 2.85 -4.25
N GLU A 89 17.41 2.34 -5.47
CA GLU A 89 16.96 3.15 -6.59
C GLU A 89 15.55 3.70 -6.36
N CYS A 90 14.61 2.89 -5.86
CA CYS A 90 13.30 3.38 -5.43
C CYS A 90 13.41 4.49 -4.38
N LEU A 91 14.28 4.34 -3.37
CA LEU A 91 14.52 5.37 -2.36
C LEU A 91 15.08 6.67 -2.96
N ASN A 92 16.04 6.56 -3.89
CA ASN A 92 16.64 7.72 -4.55
C ASN A 92 15.63 8.47 -5.41
N GLN A 93 14.82 7.73 -6.18
CA GLN A 93 13.77 8.31 -7.03
C GLN A 93 12.75 9.07 -6.19
N ILE A 94 12.29 8.50 -5.07
CA ILE A 94 11.35 9.18 -4.17
C ILE A 94 11.98 10.41 -3.51
N LYS A 95 13.21 10.30 -2.98
CA LYS A 95 13.91 11.43 -2.35
C LYS A 95 14.22 12.56 -3.34
N GLY A 96 14.38 12.23 -4.62
CA GLY A 96 14.61 13.20 -5.69
C GLY A 96 13.39 14.04 -6.06
N LEU A 97 12.19 13.69 -5.58
CA LEU A 97 10.96 14.41 -5.91
C LEU A 97 10.90 15.76 -5.19
N PRO A 98 10.79 16.89 -5.91
CA PRO A 98 10.74 18.23 -5.32
C PRO A 98 9.57 18.47 -4.36
N GLN A 99 8.53 17.63 -4.40
CA GLN A 99 7.35 17.73 -3.57
C GLN A 99 7.45 16.91 -2.28
N ILE A 100 8.39 15.95 -2.21
CA ILE A 100 8.61 15.09 -1.04
C ILE A 100 9.66 15.75 -0.14
N ASN A 101 9.29 16.91 0.42
CA ASN A 101 10.03 17.56 1.50
C ASN A 101 9.07 18.35 2.41
N ALA A 102 9.47 18.55 3.66
CA ALA A 102 8.60 19.15 4.66
C ALA A 102 8.14 20.58 4.33
N PRO A 103 9.01 21.51 3.86
CA PRO A 103 8.56 22.85 3.47
C PRO A 103 7.46 22.83 2.41
N TYR A 104 7.59 21.98 1.38
CA TYR A 104 6.58 21.86 0.33
C TYR A 104 5.26 21.31 0.88
N LEU A 105 5.29 20.26 1.70
CA LEU A 105 4.09 19.67 2.29
C LEU A 105 3.38 20.66 3.24
N LEU A 106 4.12 21.40 4.06
CA LEU A 106 3.58 22.46 4.92
C LEU A 106 2.94 23.58 4.09
N GLN A 107 3.57 23.99 2.98
CA GLN A 107 3.00 24.98 2.07
C GLN A 107 1.70 24.45 1.44
N ALA A 108 1.69 23.22 0.92
CA ALA A 108 0.51 22.59 0.32
C ALA A 108 -0.65 22.47 1.34
N LEU A 109 -0.35 22.07 2.57
CA LEU A 109 -1.31 22.00 3.67
C LEU A 109 -1.93 23.38 3.97
N ASN A 110 -1.10 24.42 4.08
CA ASN A 110 -1.57 25.78 4.32
C ASN A 110 -2.43 26.31 3.17
N THR A 111 -2.01 26.08 1.93
CA THR A 111 -2.79 26.44 0.72
C THR A 111 -4.15 25.75 0.76
N ARG A 112 -4.20 24.43 1.00
CA ARG A 112 -5.47 23.70 1.07
C ARG A 112 -6.40 24.18 2.18
N ARG A 113 -5.88 24.53 3.36
CA ARG A 113 -6.69 25.13 4.44
C ARG A 113 -7.30 26.47 4.04
N GLN A 114 -6.58 27.27 3.25
CA GLN A 114 -7.05 28.57 2.78
C GLN A 114 -8.10 28.43 1.67
N GLU A 115 -7.87 27.52 0.72
CA GLU A 115 -8.75 27.28 -0.43
C GLU A 115 -10.07 26.61 -0.06
N THR A 116 -10.07 25.75 0.97
CA THR A 116 -11.28 25.02 1.37
C THR A 116 -12.33 25.98 1.92
N SER A 117 -13.35 26.31 1.12
CA SER A 117 -14.44 27.21 1.54
C SER A 117 -15.49 26.52 2.39
N PHE A 118 -15.54 25.18 2.37
CA PHE A 118 -16.58 24.40 3.02
C PHE A 118 -16.24 24.04 4.48
N GLN A 119 -17.04 24.54 5.42
CA GLN A 119 -16.82 24.37 6.86
C GLN A 119 -16.82 22.90 7.31
N LEU A 120 -17.62 22.04 6.67
CA LEU A 120 -17.67 20.62 7.03
C LEU A 120 -16.35 19.92 6.72
N SER A 121 -15.78 20.14 5.52
CA SER A 121 -14.51 19.53 5.11
C SER A 121 -13.38 19.96 6.05
N LYS A 122 -13.29 21.27 6.34
CA LYS A 122 -12.35 21.84 7.31
C LYS A 122 -12.44 21.18 8.68
N LYS A 123 -13.67 21.07 9.23
CA LYS A 123 -13.87 20.50 10.55
C LYS A 123 -13.51 19.01 10.57
N ALA A 124 -13.97 18.27 9.57
CA ALA A 124 -13.84 16.82 9.53
C ALA A 124 -12.39 16.35 9.37
N THR A 125 -11.55 17.08 8.61
CA THR A 125 -10.12 16.73 8.41
C THR A 125 -9.16 17.42 9.37
N SER A 126 -9.60 18.44 10.12
CA SER A 126 -8.76 19.26 11.01
C SER A 126 -7.83 18.44 11.90
N PHE A 127 -8.37 17.42 12.58
CA PHE A 127 -7.60 16.55 13.46
C PHE A 127 -6.39 15.92 12.77
N SER A 128 -6.60 15.27 11.63
CA SER A 128 -5.51 14.63 10.87
C SER A 128 -4.51 15.66 10.34
N LEU A 129 -4.99 16.78 9.81
CA LEU A 129 -4.11 17.82 9.26
C LEU A 129 -3.26 18.48 10.34
N ASP A 130 -3.81 18.72 11.53
CA ASP A 130 -3.07 19.28 12.67
C ASP A 130 -1.98 18.32 13.15
N GLN A 131 -2.25 17.01 13.13
CA GLN A 131 -1.22 15.99 13.43
C GLN A 131 -0.08 16.02 12.42
N TYR A 132 -0.37 16.04 11.11
CA TYR A 132 0.67 16.14 10.08
C TYR A 132 1.45 17.44 10.19
N GLU A 133 0.77 18.57 10.43
CA GLU A 133 1.42 19.87 10.59
C GLU A 133 2.38 19.90 11.79
N SER A 134 1.96 19.40 12.96
CA SER A 134 2.84 19.28 14.12
C SER A 134 4.00 18.32 13.85
N ALA A 135 3.74 17.15 13.26
CA ALA A 135 4.80 16.19 12.94
C ALA A 135 5.83 16.78 11.95
N LEU A 136 5.39 17.53 10.95
CA LEU A 136 6.25 18.19 9.96
C LEU A 136 7.09 19.31 10.56
N ASN A 137 6.57 20.03 11.55
CA ASN A 137 7.29 21.11 12.24
C ASN A 137 8.24 20.58 13.32
N ASP A 138 7.76 19.68 14.18
CA ASP A 138 8.45 19.26 15.40
C ASP A 138 9.34 18.02 15.18
N HIS A 139 8.98 17.18 14.20
CA HIS A 139 9.59 15.87 13.95
C HIS A 139 9.90 15.62 12.47
N SER A 140 10.21 16.69 11.73
CA SER A 140 10.40 16.71 10.27
C SER A 140 11.23 15.54 9.73
N SER A 141 12.39 15.25 10.35
CA SER A 141 13.27 14.18 9.88
C SER A 141 12.62 12.79 9.95
N ASN A 142 11.83 12.52 10.99
CA ASN A 142 11.21 11.21 11.19
C ASN A 142 10.02 11.06 10.24
N ILE A 143 9.12 12.04 10.23
CA ILE A 143 7.90 11.97 9.42
C ILE A 143 8.23 11.92 7.91
N MET A 144 9.27 12.62 7.47
CA MET A 144 9.73 12.56 6.08
C MET A 144 10.41 11.23 5.76
N HIS A 145 11.16 10.65 6.70
CA HIS A 145 11.72 9.31 6.52
C HIS A 145 10.60 8.27 6.34
N ASP A 146 9.56 8.33 7.17
CA ASP A 146 8.45 7.39 7.12
C ASP A 146 7.66 7.50 5.81
N LEU A 147 7.42 8.73 5.33
CA LEU A 147 6.79 8.98 4.03
C LEU A 147 7.64 8.46 2.87
N VAL A 148 8.95 8.75 2.87
CA VAL A 148 9.87 8.29 1.82
C VAL A 148 9.90 6.76 1.78
N LEU A 149 9.98 6.12 2.94
CA LEU A 149 10.01 4.67 3.04
C LEU A 149 8.68 4.04 2.62
N TYR A 150 7.55 4.65 2.98
CA TYR A 150 6.22 4.23 2.53
C TYR A 150 6.09 4.23 0.99
N LEU A 151 6.50 5.33 0.36
CA LEU A 151 6.42 5.47 -1.10
C LEU A 151 7.44 4.58 -1.82
N ALA A 152 8.65 4.45 -1.29
CA ALA A 152 9.68 3.58 -1.86
C ALA A 152 9.28 2.11 -1.77
N TRP A 153 8.66 1.70 -0.66
CA TRP A 153 8.08 0.37 -0.50
C TRP A 153 7.02 0.07 -1.57
N ASP A 154 6.09 0.99 -1.78
CA ASP A 154 5.07 0.87 -2.82
C ASP A 154 5.70 0.68 -4.22
N ARG A 155 6.73 1.46 -4.56
CA ARG A 155 7.46 1.32 -5.83
C ARG A 155 8.25 0.01 -5.94
N MET A 156 8.83 -0.45 -4.83
CA MET A 156 9.55 -1.72 -4.78
C MET A 156 8.59 -2.88 -5.04
N CYS A 157 7.41 -2.89 -4.42
CA CYS A 157 6.39 -3.91 -4.67
C CYS A 157 5.94 -3.92 -6.13
N ILE A 158 5.71 -2.76 -6.76
CA ILE A 158 5.35 -2.69 -8.19
C ILE A 158 6.46 -3.25 -9.07
N THR A 159 7.72 -2.90 -8.77
CA THR A 159 8.88 -3.42 -9.49
C THR A 159 8.94 -4.95 -9.38
N MET A 160 8.73 -5.49 -8.18
CA MET A 160 8.67 -6.94 -7.96
C MET A 160 7.48 -7.59 -8.67
N SER A 161 6.28 -7.00 -8.65
CA SER A 161 5.12 -7.49 -9.40
C SER A 161 5.46 -7.68 -10.88
N ARG A 162 6.17 -6.72 -11.48
CA ARG A 162 6.57 -6.76 -12.89
C ARG A 162 7.62 -7.82 -13.18
N LEU A 163 8.60 -8.00 -12.30
CA LEU A 163 9.56 -9.10 -12.42
C LEU A 163 8.85 -10.46 -12.28
N PHE A 164 7.89 -10.58 -11.37
CA PHE A 164 7.11 -11.80 -11.21
C PHE A 164 6.18 -12.09 -12.39
N ASP A 165 5.64 -11.06 -13.04
CA ASP A 165 4.78 -11.17 -14.23
C ASP A 165 5.58 -11.35 -15.54
N TYR A 166 6.89 -11.11 -15.52
CA TYR A 166 7.71 -11.22 -16.73
C TYR A 166 7.73 -12.66 -17.27
N PRO A 167 7.40 -12.86 -18.56
CA PRO A 167 7.34 -14.19 -19.16
C PRO A 167 8.76 -14.71 -19.45
N SER A 168 9.12 -15.83 -18.83
CA SER A 168 10.40 -16.49 -19.06
C SER A 168 10.27 -17.99 -18.79
N GLU A 169 10.66 -18.81 -19.77
CA GLU A 169 10.71 -20.27 -19.65
C GLU A 169 12.03 -20.76 -19.02
N ASN A 170 12.95 -19.84 -18.70
CA ASN A 170 14.24 -20.20 -18.16
C ASN A 170 14.11 -20.70 -16.71
N SER A 171 14.47 -21.97 -16.47
CA SER A 171 14.47 -22.56 -15.12
C SER A 171 15.26 -21.77 -14.06
N LYS A 172 16.33 -21.05 -14.46
CA LYS A 172 17.11 -20.18 -13.58
C LYS A 172 16.37 -18.92 -13.19
N TYR A 173 15.61 -18.35 -14.12
CA TYR A 173 14.72 -17.23 -13.84
C TYR A 173 13.79 -17.58 -12.69
N ILE A 174 13.09 -18.72 -12.80
CA ILE A 174 12.14 -19.20 -11.79
C ILE A 174 12.82 -19.42 -10.43
N GLN A 175 14.00 -20.05 -10.41
CA GLN A 175 14.78 -20.26 -9.17
C GLN A 175 15.19 -18.93 -8.51
N ASN A 176 15.64 -17.96 -9.30
CA ASN A 176 16.09 -16.68 -8.78
C ASN A 176 14.91 -15.76 -8.37
N LEU A 177 13.73 -15.91 -8.97
CA LEU A 177 12.50 -15.26 -8.48
C LEU A 177 12.14 -15.69 -7.05
N ASP A 178 12.41 -16.94 -6.68
CA ASP A 178 12.18 -17.40 -5.31
C ASP A 178 13.02 -16.62 -4.30
N VAL A 179 14.28 -16.33 -4.66
CA VAL A 179 15.16 -15.49 -3.84
C VAL A 179 14.61 -14.06 -3.73
N LEU A 180 14.17 -13.44 -4.84
CA LEU A 180 13.56 -12.10 -4.78
C LEU A 180 12.28 -12.06 -3.93
N LYS A 181 11.46 -13.11 -4.01
CA LYS A 181 10.26 -13.27 -3.17
C LYS A 181 10.63 -13.36 -1.68
N GLU A 182 11.66 -14.13 -1.33
CA GLU A 182 12.20 -14.19 0.04
C GLU A 182 12.64 -12.80 0.50
N CYS A 183 13.44 -12.08 -0.30
CA CYS A 183 13.92 -10.74 0.01
C CYS A 183 12.78 -9.75 0.25
N LEU A 184 11.74 -9.80 -0.58
CA LEU A 184 10.58 -8.92 -0.46
C LEU A 184 9.83 -9.17 0.86
N ILE A 185 9.62 -10.43 1.23
CA ILE A 185 8.94 -10.81 2.48
C ILE A 185 9.80 -10.41 3.69
N GLU A 186 11.10 -10.71 3.68
CA GLU A 186 12.03 -10.34 4.75
C GLU A 186 12.12 -8.82 4.93
N SER A 187 12.14 -8.07 3.84
CA SER A 187 12.13 -6.60 3.88
C SER A 187 10.84 -6.05 4.48
N PHE A 188 9.67 -6.61 4.13
CA PHE A 188 8.41 -6.24 4.77
C PHE A 188 8.45 -6.47 6.28
N LEU A 189 8.91 -7.65 6.71
CA LEU A 189 9.03 -7.99 8.12
C LEU A 189 9.99 -7.03 8.83
N HIS A 190 11.15 -6.77 8.25
CA HIS A 190 12.16 -5.88 8.82
C HIS A 190 11.63 -4.46 8.98
N ILE A 191 11.01 -3.88 7.95
CA ILE A 191 10.42 -2.55 8.01
C ILE A 191 9.31 -2.49 9.06
N THR A 192 8.41 -3.48 9.08
CA THR A 192 7.28 -3.52 10.01
C THR A 192 7.75 -3.66 11.46
N GLN A 193 8.76 -4.49 11.73
CA GLN A 193 9.31 -4.71 13.08
C GLN A 193 9.99 -3.47 13.67
N GLN A 194 10.47 -2.55 12.84
CA GLN A 194 11.01 -1.27 13.33
C GLN A 194 9.93 -0.40 14.01
N GLY A 195 8.64 -0.62 13.70
CA GLY A 195 7.51 0.04 14.33
C GLY A 195 7.41 1.55 14.08
N ARG A 196 8.18 2.08 13.12
CA ARG A 196 8.22 3.52 12.78
C ARG A 196 7.32 3.86 11.61
N THR A 197 7.38 3.05 10.55
CA THR A 197 6.50 3.14 9.39
C THR A 197 5.71 1.85 9.24
N SER A 198 4.54 1.94 8.62
CA SER A 198 3.73 0.79 8.25
C SER A 198 3.78 0.64 6.73
N PRO A 199 4.61 -0.27 6.19
CA PRO A 199 4.62 -0.55 4.77
C PRO A 199 3.27 -1.15 4.38
N SER A 200 2.73 -0.78 3.22
CA SER A 200 1.45 -1.33 2.77
C SER A 200 1.56 -2.84 2.55
N VAL A 201 0.81 -3.63 3.32
CA VAL A 201 0.72 -5.08 3.14
C VAL A 201 -0.09 -5.42 1.89
N TYR A 202 -1.05 -4.57 1.52
CA TYR A 202 -1.78 -4.75 0.26
C TYR A 202 -0.81 -4.78 -0.92
N ARG A 203 0.21 -3.92 -0.93
CA ARG A 203 1.24 -3.93 -1.99
C ARG A 203 2.10 -5.17 -1.98
N LEU A 204 2.44 -5.70 -0.80
CA LEU A 204 3.07 -7.02 -0.71
C LEU A 204 2.17 -8.12 -1.31
N ILE A 205 0.89 -8.13 -0.93
CA ILE A 205 -0.12 -9.09 -1.40
C ILE A 205 -0.24 -9.03 -2.93
N GLU A 206 -0.29 -7.83 -3.50
CA GLU A 206 -0.35 -7.63 -4.94
C GLU A 206 0.91 -8.14 -5.65
N ALA A 207 2.11 -7.86 -5.13
CA ALA A 207 3.35 -8.41 -5.67
C ALA A 207 3.37 -9.95 -5.60
N LEU A 208 3.05 -10.51 -4.45
CA LEU A 208 3.02 -11.96 -4.26
C LEU A 208 1.94 -12.63 -5.11
N PHE A 209 0.82 -11.96 -5.37
CA PHE A 209 -0.19 -12.45 -6.30
C PHE A 209 0.39 -12.71 -7.69
N PHE A 210 1.16 -11.78 -8.26
CA PHE A 210 1.82 -11.98 -9.57
C PHE A 210 2.78 -13.16 -9.55
N TYR A 211 3.48 -13.39 -8.43
CA TYR A 211 4.27 -14.60 -8.26
C TYR A 211 3.37 -15.86 -8.24
N GLN A 212 2.24 -15.85 -7.53
CA GLN A 212 1.37 -17.03 -7.41
C GLN A 212 0.68 -17.42 -8.72
N ILE A 213 0.31 -16.47 -9.59
CA ILE A 213 -0.43 -16.76 -10.83
C ILE A 213 0.42 -17.28 -11.98
N ARG A 214 1.76 -17.34 -11.80
CA ARG A 214 2.64 -17.85 -12.85
C ARG A 214 2.30 -19.29 -13.22
N GLU A 215 2.52 -19.63 -14.49
CA GLU A 215 2.18 -20.94 -15.04
C GLU A 215 2.84 -22.10 -14.28
N GLU A 216 4.07 -21.90 -13.81
CA GLU A 216 4.83 -22.95 -13.11
C GLU A 216 4.28 -23.22 -11.70
N ASN A 217 3.44 -22.31 -11.18
CA ASN A 217 2.78 -22.46 -9.89
C ASN A 217 1.38 -23.06 -10.00
N ILE A 218 0.83 -23.26 -11.20
CA ILE A 218 -0.53 -23.84 -11.39
C ILE A 218 -0.69 -25.16 -10.63
N GLN A 219 0.32 -26.03 -10.67
CA GLN A 219 0.28 -27.34 -10.00
C GLN A 219 0.38 -27.25 -8.46
N LYS A 220 0.75 -26.09 -7.91
CA LYS A 220 0.86 -25.85 -6.47
C LYS A 220 -0.45 -25.35 -5.86
N HIS A 221 -1.46 -25.08 -6.69
CA HIS A 221 -2.76 -24.57 -6.26
C HIS A 221 -3.85 -25.63 -6.39
N THR A 222 -4.77 -25.61 -5.44
CA THR A 222 -6.06 -26.30 -5.55
C THR A 222 -6.96 -25.59 -6.58
N ALA A 223 -8.02 -26.26 -7.02
CA ALA A 223 -8.97 -25.68 -7.98
C ALA A 223 -9.66 -24.42 -7.41
N GLU A 224 -9.96 -24.43 -6.10
CA GLU A 224 -10.55 -23.31 -5.38
C GLU A 224 -9.60 -22.11 -5.33
N GLU A 225 -8.32 -22.33 -5.00
CA GLU A 225 -7.30 -21.29 -4.97
C GLU A 225 -7.06 -20.69 -6.36
N TRP A 226 -7.01 -21.54 -7.41
CA TRP A 226 -6.86 -21.06 -8.78
C TRP A 226 -8.06 -20.23 -9.25
N THR A 227 -9.27 -20.63 -8.85
CA THR A 227 -10.49 -19.87 -9.14
C THR A 227 -10.47 -18.50 -8.48
N LEU A 228 -10.07 -18.41 -7.21
CA LEU A 228 -9.91 -17.15 -6.48
C LEU A 228 -8.89 -16.23 -7.16
N LEU A 229 -7.73 -16.76 -7.52
CA LEU A 229 -6.67 -16.01 -8.21
C LEU A 229 -7.17 -15.45 -9.55
N SER A 230 -7.80 -16.31 -10.36
CA SER A 230 -8.34 -15.94 -11.68
C SER A 230 -9.46 -14.90 -11.59
N GLN A 231 -10.32 -14.98 -10.58
CA GLN A 231 -11.39 -14.01 -10.35
C GLN A 231 -10.89 -12.68 -9.80
N THR A 232 -9.75 -12.68 -9.10
CA THR A 232 -9.20 -11.46 -8.52
C THR A 232 -8.35 -10.67 -9.52
N PHE A 233 -7.73 -11.33 -10.50
CA PHE A 233 -6.90 -10.68 -11.53
C PHE A 233 -7.55 -9.43 -12.17
N PRO A 234 -8.81 -9.45 -12.62
CA PRO A 234 -9.45 -8.28 -13.24
C PRO A 234 -9.80 -7.15 -12.27
N ILE A 235 -9.78 -7.42 -10.96
CA ILE A 235 -10.19 -6.50 -9.89
C ILE A 235 -8.99 -5.72 -9.33
N LEU A 236 -7.77 -6.25 -9.50
CA LEU A 236 -6.54 -5.56 -9.18
C LEU A 236 -6.45 -4.27 -10.01
N SER A 237 -6.15 -3.18 -9.32
CA SER A 237 -5.96 -1.86 -9.94
C SER A 237 -4.79 -1.89 -10.92
N SER A 238 -4.75 -0.91 -11.85
CA SER A 238 -3.51 -0.62 -12.58
C SER A 238 -2.37 -0.46 -11.57
N GLN A 239 -1.35 -1.33 -11.66
CA GLN A 239 -0.22 -1.41 -10.72
C GLN A 239 0.40 -0.03 -10.43
N ASP A 240 0.30 0.88 -11.39
CA ASP A 240 0.99 2.17 -11.45
C ASP A 240 0.58 3.20 -10.39
N LYS A 241 -0.66 3.16 -9.88
CA LYS A 241 -1.20 4.17 -8.96
C LYS A 241 -1.06 3.72 -7.52
N VAL A 242 -0.61 4.59 -6.61
CA VAL A 242 -0.70 4.30 -5.16
C VAL A 242 -2.15 4.03 -4.77
N THR A 243 -2.38 2.84 -4.24
CA THR A 243 -3.70 2.39 -3.81
C THR A 243 -3.94 2.79 -2.36
N ASP A 244 -5.22 2.97 -2.01
CA ASP A 244 -5.65 3.25 -0.65
C ASP A 244 -6.64 2.18 -0.22
N PHE A 245 -6.09 1.03 0.16
CA PHE A 245 -6.84 -0.07 0.76
C PHE A 245 -6.43 -0.24 2.22
N TRP A 246 -6.52 0.86 2.98
CA TRP A 246 -6.16 0.89 4.39
C TRP A 246 -6.86 -0.18 5.23
N TYR A 247 -8.05 -0.63 4.82
CA TYR A 247 -8.78 -1.71 5.49
C TYR A 247 -8.07 -3.07 5.40
N ILE A 248 -7.22 -3.28 4.40
CA ILE A 248 -6.36 -4.47 4.26
C ILE A 248 -5.10 -4.27 5.10
N ASP A 249 -4.46 -3.11 4.98
CA ASP A 249 -3.25 -2.77 5.73
C ASP A 249 -3.47 -2.84 7.24
N ALA A 250 -4.52 -2.20 7.74
CA ALA A 250 -4.90 -2.27 9.14
C ALA A 250 -5.41 -3.66 9.56
N GLY A 251 -5.89 -4.46 8.60
CA GLY A 251 -6.34 -5.83 8.79
C GLY A 251 -5.22 -6.79 9.16
N LEU A 252 -3.95 -6.43 8.93
CA LEU A 252 -2.81 -7.21 9.36
C LEU A 252 -2.55 -7.01 10.86
N VAL A 253 -2.62 -8.09 11.63
CA VAL A 253 -2.46 -8.06 13.09
C VAL A 253 -1.37 -9.03 13.51
N HIS A 254 -0.46 -8.58 14.37
CA HIS A 254 0.56 -9.46 14.95
C HIS A 254 -0.10 -10.50 15.86
N LYS A 255 0.33 -11.77 15.80
CA LYS A 255 -0.27 -12.90 16.55
C LYS A 255 -0.35 -12.63 18.06
N ASN A 256 0.65 -11.94 18.61
CA ASN A 256 0.66 -11.57 20.04
C ASN A 256 -0.39 -10.52 20.44
N ASP A 257 -0.96 -9.77 19.49
CA ASP A 257 -1.91 -8.68 19.77
C ASP A 257 -3.39 -9.09 19.58
N LEU A 258 -3.65 -10.37 19.24
CA LEU A 258 -4.97 -10.90 18.92
C LEU A 258 -6.05 -10.65 19.99
N ASP A 259 -5.66 -10.67 21.27
CA ASP A 259 -6.60 -10.43 22.37
C ASP A 259 -6.84 -8.94 22.62
N ASN A 260 -5.89 -8.09 22.28
CA ASN A 260 -5.99 -6.63 22.42
C ASN A 260 -6.82 -5.99 21.30
N THR A 261 -6.87 -6.59 20.11
CA THR A 261 -7.56 -6.02 18.95
C THR A 261 -9.08 -6.14 19.00
N LYS A 262 -9.64 -7.13 19.73
CA LYS A 262 -11.10 -7.32 19.84
C LYS A 262 -11.84 -6.09 20.40
N HIS A 263 -11.18 -5.29 21.24
CA HIS A 263 -11.75 -4.06 21.79
C HIS A 263 -11.56 -2.83 20.88
N LYS A 264 -10.50 -2.78 20.06
CA LYS A 264 -10.24 -1.70 19.09
C LYS A 264 -11.06 -1.82 17.81
N THR A 265 -11.42 -3.02 17.38
CA THR A 265 -12.20 -3.21 16.13
C THR A 265 -13.58 -2.53 16.11
N ASN A 266 -14.10 -2.11 17.27
CA ASN A 266 -15.37 -1.39 17.38
C ASN A 266 -15.24 0.14 17.31
N SER A 267 -14.03 0.71 17.47
CA SER A 267 -13.81 2.16 17.42
C SER A 267 -13.48 2.69 16.03
N ASP A 268 -13.10 1.82 15.10
CA ASP A 268 -12.56 2.19 13.79
C ASP A 268 -13.47 1.66 12.67
N CYS A 269 -13.74 2.48 11.67
CA CYS A 269 -14.46 2.06 10.47
C CYS A 269 -13.84 2.61 9.19
N TYR A 270 -14.10 1.91 8.09
CA TYR A 270 -13.50 2.19 6.79
C TYR A 270 -14.63 2.47 5.81
N LEU A 271 -14.74 3.72 5.38
CA LEU A 271 -15.76 4.15 4.43
C LEU A 271 -15.19 4.09 3.01
N THR A 272 -15.97 3.55 2.08
CA THR A 272 -15.53 3.38 0.69
C THR A 272 -16.68 3.48 -0.31
N LEU A 273 -16.34 3.91 -1.53
CA LEU A 273 -17.24 3.92 -2.69
C LEU A 273 -17.05 2.72 -3.61
N ASP A 274 -16.14 1.79 -3.28
CA ASP A 274 -15.98 0.57 -4.06
C ASP A 274 -17.17 -0.38 -3.89
N SER A 275 -17.44 -1.19 -4.91
CA SER A 275 -18.54 -2.15 -4.85
C SER A 275 -18.24 -3.29 -3.87
N LEU A 276 -19.30 -3.87 -3.29
CA LEU A 276 -19.23 -5.04 -2.42
C LEU A 276 -18.35 -6.14 -3.03
N GLN A 277 -18.60 -6.51 -4.28
CA GLN A 277 -17.84 -7.53 -5.00
C GLN A 277 -16.33 -7.23 -5.03
N ARG A 278 -15.93 -5.97 -5.31
CA ARG A 278 -14.50 -5.62 -5.37
C ARG A 278 -13.84 -5.75 -4.00
N ILE A 279 -14.54 -5.36 -2.95
CA ILE A 279 -14.03 -5.46 -1.58
C ILE A 279 -13.92 -6.91 -1.15
N GLU A 280 -14.95 -7.73 -1.38
CA GLU A 280 -14.93 -9.16 -1.06
C GLU A 280 -13.80 -9.88 -1.78
N SER A 281 -13.58 -9.62 -3.08
CA SER A 281 -12.46 -10.24 -3.81
C SER A 281 -11.09 -9.83 -3.28
N ARG A 282 -10.89 -8.56 -2.89
CA ARG A 282 -9.62 -8.14 -2.30
C ARG A 282 -9.39 -8.70 -0.90
N LEU A 283 -10.44 -8.79 -0.08
CA LEU A 283 -10.37 -9.44 1.24
C LEU A 283 -10.06 -10.94 1.11
N ALA A 284 -10.68 -11.61 0.13
CA ALA A 284 -10.41 -13.01 -0.17
C ALA A 284 -8.97 -13.22 -0.64
N LEU A 285 -8.45 -12.36 -1.52
CA LEU A 285 -7.05 -12.40 -1.92
C LEU A 285 -6.09 -12.13 -0.76
N ALA A 286 -6.38 -11.13 0.08
CA ALA A 286 -5.57 -10.84 1.25
C ALA A 286 -5.51 -12.07 2.18
N GLN A 287 -6.67 -12.65 2.51
CA GLN A 287 -6.73 -13.87 3.32
C GLN A 287 -5.90 -15.00 2.69
N PHE A 288 -6.10 -15.28 1.40
CA PHE A 288 -5.37 -16.32 0.68
C PHE A 288 -3.84 -16.15 0.75
N ILE A 289 -3.32 -14.97 0.43
CA ILE A 289 -1.87 -14.72 0.45
C ILE A 289 -1.32 -14.79 1.87
N ILE A 290 -2.03 -14.23 2.87
CA ILE A 290 -1.62 -14.31 4.27
C ILE A 290 -1.62 -15.76 4.79
N ASP A 291 -2.56 -16.60 4.38
CA ASP A 291 -2.59 -18.02 4.74
C ASP A 291 -1.42 -18.78 4.10
N LYS A 292 -1.08 -18.48 2.85
CA LYS A 292 0.13 -19.01 2.19
C LYS A 292 1.41 -18.57 2.90
N LEU A 293 1.49 -17.32 3.35
CA LEU A 293 2.64 -16.83 4.12
C LEU A 293 2.76 -17.54 5.47
N ASN A 294 1.65 -17.69 6.21
CA ASN A 294 1.62 -18.44 7.47
C ASN A 294 2.05 -19.91 7.31
N THR A 295 1.79 -20.51 6.15
CA THR A 295 2.16 -21.90 5.86
C THR A 295 3.62 -22.04 5.46
N ASN A 296 4.14 -21.10 4.65
CA ASN A 296 5.42 -21.26 3.96
C ASN A 296 6.57 -20.44 4.55
N VAL A 297 6.28 -19.46 5.39
CA VAL A 297 7.29 -18.53 5.95
C VAL A 297 7.30 -18.70 7.48
N PRO A 298 8.29 -19.41 8.06
CA PRO A 298 8.31 -19.73 9.49
C PRO A 298 8.30 -18.51 10.42
N GLN A 299 8.83 -17.37 9.97
CA GLN A 299 8.91 -16.12 10.75
C GLN A 299 7.70 -15.20 10.52
N TRP A 300 6.67 -15.65 9.79
CA TRP A 300 5.48 -14.84 9.54
C TRP A 300 4.58 -14.83 10.78
N ASP A 301 4.69 -13.77 11.58
CA ASP A 301 3.97 -13.62 12.85
C ASP A 301 2.68 -12.78 12.76
N TYR A 302 2.11 -12.68 11.56
CA TYR A 302 0.91 -11.88 11.32
C TYR A 302 -0.27 -12.73 10.83
N VAL A 303 -1.47 -12.30 11.19
CA VAL A 303 -2.73 -12.85 10.69
C VAL A 303 -3.58 -11.76 10.08
N PHE A 304 -4.50 -12.14 9.20
CA PHE A 304 -5.47 -11.23 8.63
C PHE A 304 -6.76 -11.23 9.44
N GLN A 305 -7.20 -10.06 9.87
CA GLN A 305 -8.45 -9.83 10.56
C GLN A 305 -9.22 -8.72 9.82
N PRO A 306 -10.23 -9.07 9.01
CA PRO A 306 -11.01 -8.10 8.25
C PRO A 306 -11.59 -6.99 9.14
N LYS A 307 -11.50 -5.75 8.66
CA LYS A 307 -12.02 -4.57 9.36
C LYS A 307 -13.49 -4.31 9.03
N ARG A 308 -14.12 -3.47 9.85
CA ARG A 308 -15.49 -2.99 9.63
C ARG A 308 -15.50 -2.00 8.46
N ILE A 309 -16.03 -2.44 7.31
CA ILE A 309 -16.17 -1.63 6.11
C ILE A 309 -17.62 -1.14 6.00
N ILE A 310 -17.80 0.13 5.66
CA ILE A 310 -19.07 0.79 5.42
C ILE A 310 -19.09 1.26 3.98
N TYR A 311 -20.16 0.94 3.25
CA TYR A 311 -20.33 1.35 1.86
C TYR A 311 -21.03 2.70 1.83
N ALA A 312 -20.35 3.72 1.30
CA ALA A 312 -20.96 5.03 1.10
C ALA A 312 -21.92 5.00 -0.09
N SER A 313 -23.09 5.60 0.06
CA SER A 313 -23.96 6.00 -1.04
C SER A 313 -23.82 7.51 -1.24
N LEU A 314 -23.58 7.93 -2.48
CA LEU A 314 -23.65 9.34 -2.90
C LEU A 314 -25.11 9.73 -3.21
#